data_AF-A0A660LY33-F1
#
_entry.id   AF-A0A660LY33-F1
#
_cell.length_a   1.000
_cell.length_b   1.000
_cell.length_c   1.000
_cell.angle_alpha   90.00
_cell.angle_beta   90.00
_cell.angle_gamma   90.00
#
_symmetry.space_group_name_H-M   'P 1'
#
loop_
_entity.id
_entity.type
_entity.pdbx_description
1 polymer ?
#
loop_
_entity_poly.entity_id
_entity_poly.type
_entity_poly.pdbx_seq_one_letter_code
_entity_poly.pdbx_strand_id
1 'polypeptide(L)'
;MIKDFVLSSDYPIDQVVYRSRVIPLTIASYDYATANVPHSVGGIFLPIAQYSLSGDFSSNTFGVGTSEVDANGAQKYRTSLGVYSDRLFIEANNWTAVPVTLYFRAIGLAIRGDHKRFAATSQYHGLLLNTDTNQLKLIKSGTVVVPSGAATSIPHSLGYVPTALVWQNSYWGVIAVDYTSIEPSDYGTNVIIDSQNLTITQKDINNTPRTYYYRIYADE
;
A
#
# COMPACT_ATOMS: atom_id res chain seq x y z
N MET A 1 6.33 9.31 32.73
CA MET A 1 5.66 8.08 33.19
C MET A 1 4.68 7.69 32.11
N ILE A 2 5.00 6.65 31.32
CA ILE A 2 4.08 6.12 30.32
C ILE A 2 3.07 5.26 31.10
N LYS A 3 1.79 5.60 31.04
CA LYS A 3 0.73 4.72 31.55
C LYS A 3 0.65 3.54 30.58
N ASP A 4 0.79 2.32 31.09
CA ASP A 4 0.49 1.11 30.34
C ASP A 4 -0.98 1.18 29.92
N PHE A 5 -1.22 1.41 28.62
CA PHE A 5 -2.54 1.36 28.03
C PHE A 5 -2.81 -0.08 27.62
N VAL A 6 -3.83 -0.69 28.22
CA VAL A 6 -4.32 -2.00 27.80
C VAL A 6 -5.36 -1.77 26.71
N LEU A 7 -5.03 -2.17 25.49
CA LEU A 7 -5.96 -2.18 24.38
C LEU A 7 -6.65 -3.55 24.32
N SER A 8 -7.96 -3.59 24.53
CA SER A 8 -8.81 -4.75 24.27
C SER A 8 -9.61 -4.51 22.99
N SER A 9 -9.42 -5.37 21.99
CA SER A 9 -10.25 -5.44 20.79
C SER A 9 -10.66 -6.89 20.60
N ASP A 10 -11.93 -7.12 20.24
CA ASP A 10 -12.42 -8.45 19.84
C ASP A 10 -11.83 -8.91 18.50
N TYR A 11 -11.16 -7.99 17.79
CA TYR A 11 -10.51 -8.24 16.51
C TYR A 11 -9.00 -7.99 16.58
N PRO A 12 -8.18 -8.80 15.87
CA PRO A 12 -6.77 -8.51 15.69
C PRO A 12 -6.57 -7.11 15.09
N ILE A 13 -5.50 -6.45 15.52
CA ILE A 13 -5.07 -5.16 14.98
C ILE A 13 -3.91 -5.42 14.03
N ASP A 14 -3.96 -4.86 12.83
CA ASP A 14 -2.87 -5.02 11.87
C ASP A 14 -1.59 -4.33 12.38
N GLN A 15 -0.47 -5.02 12.29
CA GLN A 15 0.78 -4.57 12.90
C GLN A 15 1.64 -3.81 11.89
N VAL A 16 1.93 -2.56 12.22
CA VAL A 16 2.97 -1.78 11.53
C VAL A 16 4.35 -2.31 11.93
N VAL A 17 5.10 -2.79 10.95
CA VAL A 17 6.45 -3.35 11.09
C VAL A 17 7.53 -2.45 10.50
N TYR A 18 7.11 -1.43 9.75
CA TYR A 18 8.03 -0.49 9.10
C TYR A 18 7.41 0.89 8.96
N ARG A 19 8.26 1.91 9.09
CA ARG A 19 7.94 3.28 8.74
C ARG A 19 9.18 3.92 8.13
N SER A 20 9.04 4.45 6.93
CA SER A 20 10.13 5.19 6.29
C SER A 20 10.32 6.55 6.93
N ARG A 21 11.53 7.10 6.80
CA ARG A 21 11.70 8.57 6.80
C ARG A 21 11.09 9.14 5.53
N VAL A 22 10.97 10.47 5.44
CA VAL A 22 10.65 11.13 4.17
C VAL A 22 11.77 10.86 3.17
N ILE A 23 11.41 10.43 1.98
CA ILE A 23 12.33 10.10 0.90
C ILE A 23 12.13 11.11 -0.23
N PRO A 24 13.02 12.12 -0.38
CA PRO A 24 12.96 13.02 -1.51
C PRO A 24 13.47 12.32 -2.78
N LEU A 25 12.78 12.52 -3.90
CA LEU A 25 13.18 12.04 -5.21
C LEU A 25 13.01 13.19 -6.21
N THR A 26 14.13 13.74 -6.66
CA THR A 26 14.16 14.81 -7.67
C THR A 26 14.22 14.20 -9.06
N ILE A 27 13.34 14.67 -9.94
CA ILE A 27 13.14 14.17 -11.30
C ILE A 27 13.27 15.35 -12.25
N ALA A 28 14.07 15.20 -13.31
CA ALA A 28 14.17 16.23 -14.34
C ALA A 28 12.84 16.38 -15.13
N SER A 29 12.75 17.41 -15.97
CA SER A 29 11.61 17.59 -16.87
C SER A 29 11.51 16.45 -17.88
N TYR A 30 10.31 15.90 -18.09
CA TYR A 30 10.08 14.78 -19.02
C TYR A 30 11.01 13.58 -18.81
N ASP A 31 11.32 13.26 -17.56
CA ASP A 31 12.27 12.21 -17.20
C ASP A 31 11.70 11.29 -16.10
N TYR A 32 12.46 10.28 -15.72
CA TYR A 32 12.17 9.41 -14.59
C TYR A 32 13.37 9.32 -13.63
N ALA A 33 13.08 8.99 -12.38
CA ALA A 33 14.10 8.74 -11.38
C ALA A 33 13.71 7.52 -10.54
N THR A 34 14.71 6.89 -9.96
CA THR A 34 14.53 5.77 -9.05
C THR A 34 15.28 6.00 -7.74
N ALA A 35 14.78 5.40 -6.66
CA ALA A 35 15.46 5.35 -5.38
C ALA A 35 15.40 3.93 -4.80
N ASN A 36 16.53 3.47 -4.28
CA ASN A 36 16.62 2.25 -3.49
C ASN A 36 16.85 2.67 -2.03
N VAL A 37 15.87 2.42 -1.17
CA VAL A 37 15.93 2.82 0.25
C VAL A 37 16.02 1.57 1.12
N PRO A 38 17.19 1.29 1.74
CA PRO A 38 17.34 0.13 2.61
C PRO A 38 16.36 0.15 3.78
N HIS A 39 15.94 -1.03 4.24
CA HIS A 39 15.13 -1.18 5.45
C HIS A 39 15.57 -2.35 6.34
N SER A 40 15.39 -2.18 7.65
CA SER A 40 15.87 -3.11 8.69
C SER A 40 14.89 -4.22 9.07
N VAL A 41 13.78 -4.37 8.36
CA VAL A 41 12.71 -5.35 8.70
C VAL A 41 13.21 -6.81 8.63
N GLY A 42 14.23 -7.07 7.82
CA GLY A 42 14.78 -8.42 7.63
C GLY A 42 13.82 -9.36 6.88
N GLY A 43 13.02 -8.80 5.97
CA GLY A 43 12.01 -9.51 5.20
C GLY A 43 11.08 -8.55 4.45
N ILE A 44 10.24 -9.12 3.58
CA ILE A 44 9.19 -8.38 2.86
C ILE A 44 8.03 -8.00 3.80
N PHE A 45 7.37 -6.89 3.49
CA PHE A 45 6.17 -6.40 4.16
C PHE A 45 5.17 -5.84 3.15
N LEU A 46 3.94 -5.58 3.59
CA LEU A 46 2.87 -5.02 2.76
C LEU A 46 2.92 -3.47 2.82
N PRO A 47 3.32 -2.77 1.74
CA PRO A 47 3.48 -1.32 1.78
C PRO A 47 2.16 -0.56 1.66
N ILE A 48 1.98 0.48 2.46
CA ILE A 48 1.03 1.57 2.17
C ILE A 48 1.87 2.83 2.02
N ALA A 49 1.79 3.46 0.85
CA ALA A 49 2.68 4.54 0.49
C ALA A 49 1.94 5.75 -0.06
N GLN A 50 2.49 6.92 0.26
CA GLN A 50 2.01 8.21 -0.22
C GLN A 50 3.19 9.01 -0.77
N TYR A 51 2.88 9.91 -1.68
CA TYR A 51 3.81 10.95 -2.10
C TYR A 51 3.17 12.34 -1.99
N SER A 52 4.00 13.37 -1.88
CA SER A 52 3.58 14.77 -1.83
C SER A 52 4.56 15.66 -2.58
N LEU A 53 4.07 16.82 -3.02
CA LEU A 53 4.90 17.93 -3.51
C LEU A 53 5.52 18.75 -2.36
N SER A 54 5.07 18.53 -1.12
CA SER A 54 5.59 19.16 0.08
C SER A 54 6.34 18.18 0.97
N GLY A 55 7.54 18.54 1.43
CA GLY A 55 8.39 17.66 2.24
C GLY A 55 7.83 17.31 3.61
N ASP A 56 6.89 18.10 4.11
CA ASP A 56 6.19 17.90 5.38
C ASP A 56 4.81 17.21 5.20
N PHE A 57 4.39 16.92 3.96
CA PHE A 57 3.07 16.38 3.62
C PHE A 57 1.89 17.26 4.07
N SER A 58 2.09 18.57 4.23
CA SER A 58 1.02 19.52 4.60
C SER A 58 -0.01 19.77 3.49
N SER A 59 0.32 19.44 2.23
CA SER A 59 -0.54 19.64 1.07
C SER A 59 -0.29 18.58 0.00
N ASN A 60 -1.19 18.47 -0.98
CA ASN A 60 -1.00 17.68 -2.21
C ASN A 60 -0.49 16.26 -1.95
N THR A 61 -1.15 15.53 -1.04
CA THR A 61 -0.78 14.16 -0.68
C THR A 61 -1.61 13.18 -1.49
N PHE A 62 -0.93 12.30 -2.21
CA PHE A 62 -1.53 11.29 -3.08
C PHE A 62 -1.06 9.90 -2.67
N GLY A 63 -1.85 8.88 -3.02
CA GLY A 63 -1.39 7.49 -2.94
C GLY A 63 -0.30 7.23 -3.99
N VAL A 64 0.67 6.37 -3.67
CA VAL A 64 1.58 5.89 -4.73
C VAL A 64 0.78 5.04 -5.71
N GLY A 65 0.94 5.30 -7.01
CA GLY A 65 0.12 4.72 -8.08
C GLY A 65 -0.94 5.67 -8.62
N THR A 66 -1.33 6.69 -7.86
CA THR A 66 -2.21 7.77 -8.33
C THR A 66 -1.41 9.01 -8.74
N SER A 67 -2.06 9.93 -9.44
CA SER A 67 -1.42 11.17 -9.89
C SER A 67 -2.36 12.36 -9.78
N GLU A 68 -1.77 13.53 -9.53
CA GLU A 68 -2.38 14.78 -9.94
C GLU A 68 -2.59 14.77 -11.46
N VAL A 69 -3.78 15.16 -11.90
CA VAL A 69 -4.09 15.33 -13.33
C VAL A 69 -4.09 16.82 -13.68
N ASP A 70 -3.68 17.15 -14.90
CA ASP A 70 -3.78 18.51 -15.43
C ASP A 70 -5.23 18.84 -15.84
N ALA A 71 -5.45 20.05 -16.35
CA ALA A 71 -6.77 20.52 -16.78
C ALA A 71 -7.39 19.68 -17.90
N ASN A 72 -6.58 18.92 -18.64
CA ASN A 72 -7.03 18.04 -19.71
C ASN A 72 -7.19 16.59 -19.24
N GLY A 73 -7.00 16.32 -17.95
CA GLY A 73 -7.05 14.97 -17.37
C GLY A 73 -5.76 14.16 -17.59
N ALA A 74 -4.69 14.75 -18.13
CA ALA A 74 -3.43 14.05 -18.30
C ALA A 74 -2.70 13.95 -16.96
N GLN A 75 -2.19 12.77 -16.62
CA GLN A 75 -1.42 12.58 -15.40
C GLN A 75 -0.13 13.40 -15.46
N LYS A 76 0.23 14.07 -14.38
CA LYS A 76 1.50 14.81 -14.28
C LYS A 76 2.66 13.89 -13.89
N TYR A 77 2.37 12.88 -13.07
CA TYR A 77 3.37 12.00 -12.50
C TYR A 77 2.91 10.55 -12.59
N ARG A 78 3.85 9.62 -12.71
CA ARG A 78 3.57 8.19 -12.53
C ARG A 78 4.49 7.68 -11.45
N THR A 79 3.92 7.20 -10.34
CA THR A 79 4.69 6.73 -9.19
C THR A 79 4.49 5.24 -8.97
N SER A 80 5.52 4.58 -8.44
CA SER A 80 5.46 3.16 -8.08
C SER A 80 6.38 2.89 -6.89
N LEU A 81 5.96 2.01 -6.00
CA LEU A 81 6.75 1.55 -4.86
C LEU A 81 6.60 0.05 -4.70
N GLY A 82 7.73 -0.64 -4.63
CA GLY A 82 7.78 -2.06 -4.32
C GLY A 82 8.71 -2.38 -3.15
N VAL A 83 8.39 -3.47 -2.46
CA VAL A 83 9.11 -3.93 -1.27
C VAL A 83 9.85 -5.22 -1.58
N TYR A 84 11.17 -5.18 -1.43
CA TYR A 84 12.05 -6.35 -1.40
C TYR A 84 12.36 -6.74 0.05
N SER A 85 13.19 -7.77 0.26
CA SER A 85 13.55 -8.22 1.61
C SER A 85 14.47 -7.26 2.36
N ASP A 86 15.21 -6.41 1.64
CA ASP A 86 16.27 -5.53 2.13
C ASP A 86 16.05 -4.04 1.81
N ARG A 87 15.12 -3.70 0.92
CA ARG A 87 14.91 -2.34 0.43
C ARG A 87 13.49 -2.06 -0.06
N LEU A 88 13.12 -0.79 0.01
CA LEU A 88 12.10 -0.20 -0.83
C LEU A 88 12.71 0.18 -2.18
N PHE A 89 12.02 -0.14 -3.26
CA PHE A 89 12.29 0.39 -4.59
C PHE A 89 11.20 1.39 -4.96
N ILE A 90 11.60 2.61 -5.28
CA ILE A 90 10.69 3.69 -5.70
C ILE A 90 11.07 4.09 -7.11
N GLU A 91 10.06 4.22 -7.97
CA GLU A 91 10.18 4.80 -9.31
C GLU A 91 9.17 5.93 -9.43
N ALA A 92 9.59 7.03 -10.05
CA ALA A 92 8.69 8.11 -10.42
C ALA A 92 9.04 8.70 -11.79
N ASN A 93 8.02 9.00 -12.57
CA ASN A 93 8.12 9.70 -13.85
C ASN A 93 7.53 11.10 -13.68
N ASN A 94 8.17 12.09 -14.30
CA ASN A 94 7.68 13.45 -14.41
C ASN A 94 7.33 13.73 -15.88
N TRP A 95 6.05 13.93 -16.17
CA TRP A 95 5.57 14.24 -17.51
C TRP A 95 5.36 15.73 -17.73
N THR A 96 5.95 16.57 -16.88
CA THR A 96 5.89 18.02 -16.99
C THR A 96 7.20 18.60 -17.51
N ALA A 97 7.13 19.83 -18.05
CA ALA A 97 8.29 20.59 -18.52
C ALA A 97 9.17 21.15 -17.41
N VAL A 98 8.81 20.96 -16.14
CA VAL A 98 9.50 21.55 -14.99
C VAL A 98 10.05 20.44 -14.11
N PRO A 99 11.33 20.47 -13.70
CA PRO A 99 11.86 19.54 -12.72
C PRO A 99 11.05 19.58 -11.43
N VAL A 100 10.84 18.42 -10.81
CA VAL A 100 10.01 18.28 -9.61
C VAL A 100 10.76 17.48 -8.55
N THR A 101 10.54 17.79 -7.28
CA THR A 101 10.90 16.90 -6.18
C THR A 101 9.64 16.34 -5.56
N LEU A 102 9.49 15.02 -5.63
CA LEU A 102 8.42 14.30 -4.96
C LEU A 102 8.95 13.75 -3.65
N TYR A 103 8.18 13.89 -2.59
CA TYR A 103 8.51 13.38 -1.25
C TYR A 103 7.67 12.17 -0.95
N PHE A 104 8.31 11.03 -0.71
CA PHE A 104 7.64 9.75 -0.43
C PHE A 104 7.68 9.40 1.04
N ARG A 105 6.62 8.76 1.53
CA ARG A 105 6.59 8.06 2.82
C ARG A 105 5.83 6.75 2.69
N ALA A 106 6.28 5.75 3.43
CA ALA A 106 5.64 4.44 3.46
C ALA A 106 5.54 3.91 4.89
N ILE A 107 4.45 3.19 5.15
CA ILE A 107 4.34 2.25 6.27
C ILE A 107 4.31 0.83 5.72
N GLY A 108 4.78 -0.12 6.50
CA GLY A 108 4.75 -1.54 6.16
C GLY A 108 3.94 -2.34 7.17
N LEU A 109 3.04 -3.19 6.69
CA LEU A 109 2.28 -4.14 7.49
C LEU A 109 2.90 -5.54 7.41
N ALA A 110 2.82 -6.31 8.49
CA ALA A 110 3.36 -7.67 8.52
C ALA A 110 2.60 -8.59 7.54
N ILE A 111 3.30 -9.47 6.81
CA ILE A 111 2.65 -10.44 5.89
C ILE A 111 2.01 -11.61 6.64
N ARG A 112 2.66 -12.12 7.69
CA ARG A 112 2.18 -13.23 8.53
C ARG A 112 2.03 -12.80 9.97
N GLY A 113 1.12 -13.45 10.70
CA GLY A 113 0.90 -13.32 12.15
C GLY A 113 2.10 -13.66 13.04
N ASP A 114 3.32 -13.66 12.50
CA ASP A 114 4.54 -13.59 13.26
C ASP A 114 4.68 -12.15 13.74
N HIS A 115 4.08 -11.89 14.90
CA HIS A 115 4.26 -10.67 15.67
C HIS A 115 5.74 -10.51 16.02
N LYS A 116 6.55 -9.97 15.09
CA LYS A 116 7.92 -9.60 15.42
C LYS A 116 7.83 -8.38 16.31
N ARG A 117 8.32 -8.53 17.54
CA ARG A 117 8.58 -7.39 18.43
C ARG A 117 9.66 -6.55 17.77
N PHE A 118 9.28 -5.45 17.15
CA PHE A 118 10.24 -4.43 16.75
C PHE A 118 10.66 -3.66 17.99
N ALA A 119 11.94 -3.30 18.09
CA ALA A 119 12.40 -2.41 19.13
C ALA A 119 11.57 -1.12 19.05
N ALA A 120 10.99 -0.69 20.17
CA ALA A 120 10.19 0.52 20.25
C ALA A 120 10.98 1.71 19.68
N THR A 121 10.62 2.15 18.48
CA THR A 121 11.21 3.35 17.88
C THR A 121 10.60 4.55 18.59
N SER A 122 11.47 5.34 19.21
CA SER A 122 11.16 6.49 20.05
C SER A 122 10.18 7.48 19.43
N GLN A 123 9.32 8.01 20.30
CA GLN A 123 8.30 9.06 20.14
C GLN A 123 8.52 10.07 19.01
N TYR A 124 7.44 10.34 18.26
CA TYR A 124 7.28 11.54 17.42
C TYR A 124 6.14 12.39 17.99
N HIS A 125 6.44 13.60 18.46
CA HIS A 125 5.46 14.64 18.84
C HIS A 125 4.28 14.21 19.73
N GLY A 126 4.50 13.39 20.75
CA GLY A 126 3.43 13.00 21.68
C GLY A 126 2.29 12.19 21.03
N LEU A 127 2.46 11.79 19.77
CA LEU A 127 1.52 10.97 19.03
C LEU A 127 2.10 9.56 18.94
N LEU A 128 1.56 8.71 19.80
CA LEU A 128 1.59 7.27 19.59
C LEU A 128 0.86 7.00 18.28
N LEU A 129 1.52 6.34 17.32
CA LEU A 129 0.79 5.54 16.34
C LEU A 129 0.22 4.31 17.06
N ASN A 130 -0.73 4.57 17.94
CA ASN A 130 -1.84 3.72 18.28
C ASN A 130 -2.82 4.58 19.10
N THR A 131 -3.42 5.62 18.51
CA THR A 131 -4.42 6.46 19.21
C THR A 131 -5.54 6.94 18.28
N ASP A 132 -6.74 6.47 18.60
CA ASP A 132 -7.98 7.25 18.85
C ASP A 132 -9.01 7.57 17.75
N THR A 133 -8.80 7.29 16.46
CA THR A 133 -9.94 7.37 15.49
C THR A 133 -9.94 6.42 14.29
N ASN A 134 -8.97 5.50 14.15
CA ASN A 134 -9.07 4.42 13.14
C ASN A 134 -8.17 3.25 13.54
N GLN A 135 -8.63 2.43 14.48
CA GLN A 135 -8.13 1.07 14.61
C GLN A 135 -8.88 0.25 13.58
N LEU A 136 -8.28 0.05 12.41
CA LEU A 136 -8.90 -0.79 11.39
C LEU A 136 -8.94 -2.23 11.92
N LYS A 137 -10.09 -2.62 12.47
CA LYS A 137 -10.33 -3.94 13.03
C LYS A 137 -10.18 -4.96 11.91
N LEU A 138 -9.17 -5.81 11.98
CA LEU A 138 -8.88 -6.75 10.91
C LEU A 138 -9.86 -7.91 10.99
N ILE A 139 -10.83 -7.94 10.07
CA ILE A 139 -11.84 -9.00 9.99
C ILE A 139 -11.25 -10.23 9.31
N LYS A 140 -10.55 -10.02 8.20
CA LYS A 140 -9.98 -11.11 7.43
C LYS A 140 -8.66 -10.70 6.81
N SER A 141 -7.71 -11.61 6.84
CA SER A 141 -6.43 -11.45 6.16
C SER A 141 -5.99 -12.77 5.57
N GLY A 142 -5.16 -12.70 4.54
CA GLY A 142 -4.60 -13.92 3.99
C GLY A 142 -3.75 -13.70 2.77
N THR A 143 -3.44 -14.82 2.14
CA THR A 143 -2.70 -14.91 0.90
C THR A 143 -3.45 -15.86 -0.01
N VAL A 144 -3.55 -15.51 -1.29
CA VAL A 144 -4.20 -16.35 -2.31
C VAL A 144 -3.38 -16.35 -3.59
N VAL A 145 -3.36 -17.47 -4.29
CA VAL A 145 -2.75 -17.56 -5.62
C VAL A 145 -3.88 -17.55 -6.64
N VAL A 146 -3.90 -16.57 -7.52
CA VAL A 146 -4.91 -16.44 -8.59
C VAL A 146 -4.25 -16.87 -9.91
N PRO A 147 -4.74 -17.93 -10.56
CA PRO A 147 -4.30 -18.30 -11.91
C PRO A 147 -4.60 -17.18 -12.91
N SER A 148 -3.78 -17.05 -13.95
CA SER A 148 -4.07 -16.12 -15.03
C SER A 148 -5.34 -16.55 -15.79
N GLY A 149 -6.20 -15.59 -16.11
CA GLY A 149 -7.50 -15.81 -16.74
C GLY A 149 -8.59 -16.30 -15.78
N ALA A 150 -8.31 -16.34 -14.47
CA ALA A 150 -9.26 -16.78 -13.45
C ALA A 150 -9.60 -15.66 -12.46
N ALA A 151 -10.71 -15.86 -11.75
CA ALA A 151 -11.13 -15.07 -10.62
C ALA A 151 -11.10 -15.92 -9.34
N THR A 152 -10.78 -15.30 -8.22
CA THR A 152 -10.92 -15.91 -6.90
C THR A 152 -11.78 -15.02 -6.01
N SER A 153 -12.80 -15.61 -5.39
CA SER A 153 -13.71 -14.93 -4.47
C SER A 153 -13.40 -15.33 -3.04
N ILE A 154 -13.21 -14.33 -2.17
CA ILE A 154 -12.91 -14.47 -0.76
C ILE A 154 -14.10 -13.93 0.04
N PRO A 155 -14.93 -14.80 0.65
CA PRO A 155 -16.09 -14.35 1.40
C PRO A 155 -15.69 -13.67 2.71
N HIS A 156 -16.35 -12.57 3.07
CA HIS A 156 -16.23 -11.89 4.37
C HIS A 156 -17.56 -11.72 5.11
N SER A 157 -18.70 -11.84 4.42
CA SER A 157 -20.04 -11.96 5.04
C SER A 157 -20.42 -10.83 6.02
N LEU A 158 -19.92 -9.61 5.80
CA LEU A 158 -20.17 -8.48 6.70
C LEU A 158 -21.55 -7.82 6.49
N GLY A 159 -22.19 -8.04 5.34
CA GLY A 159 -23.51 -7.46 5.03
C GLY A 159 -23.46 -5.99 4.58
N TYR A 160 -22.27 -5.38 4.54
CA TYR A 160 -21.96 -4.08 3.97
C TYR A 160 -20.63 -4.17 3.19
N VAL A 161 -20.31 -3.16 2.36
CA VAL A 161 -19.05 -3.10 1.61
C VAL A 161 -17.94 -2.55 2.51
N PRO A 162 -16.96 -3.37 2.95
CA PRO A 162 -15.90 -2.92 3.85
C PRO A 162 -14.74 -2.25 3.11
N THR A 163 -13.88 -1.55 3.85
CA THR A 163 -12.52 -1.24 3.41
C THR A 163 -11.70 -2.53 3.26
N ALA A 164 -11.13 -2.74 2.08
CA ALA A 164 -10.12 -3.76 1.84
C ALA A 164 -8.78 -3.11 1.48
N LEU A 165 -7.66 -3.83 1.64
CA LEU A 165 -6.36 -3.52 1.01
C LEU A 165 -5.81 -4.79 0.34
N VAL A 166 -5.29 -4.67 -0.87
CA VAL A 166 -4.73 -5.79 -1.66
C VAL A 166 -3.34 -5.44 -2.16
N TRP A 167 -2.44 -6.42 -2.11
CA TRP A 167 -1.09 -6.35 -2.62
C TRP A 167 -0.79 -7.56 -3.50
N GLN A 168 0.20 -7.45 -4.37
CA GLN A 168 0.66 -8.55 -5.20
C GLN A 168 2.17 -8.68 -5.19
N ASN A 169 2.65 -9.92 -5.38
CA ASN A 169 4.03 -10.13 -5.83
C ASN A 169 4.17 -9.65 -7.27
N SER A 170 5.23 -8.88 -7.54
CA SER A 170 5.57 -8.38 -8.85
C SER A 170 7.08 -8.44 -9.09
N TYR A 171 7.53 -8.14 -10.30
CA TYR A 171 8.95 -7.95 -10.60
C TYR A 171 9.61 -6.88 -9.70
N TRP A 172 8.84 -5.89 -9.25
CA TRP A 172 9.26 -4.80 -8.37
C TRP A 172 9.23 -5.16 -6.87
N GLY A 173 9.01 -6.44 -6.53
CA GLY A 173 8.73 -6.88 -5.17
C GLY A 173 7.23 -6.85 -4.86
N VAL A 174 6.88 -6.73 -3.58
CA VAL A 174 5.48 -6.60 -3.15
C VAL A 174 5.00 -5.17 -3.40
N ILE A 175 3.94 -5.01 -4.19
CA ILE A 175 3.34 -3.71 -4.52
C ILE A 175 1.88 -3.67 -4.10
N ALA A 176 1.36 -2.48 -3.78
CA ALA A 176 -0.08 -2.28 -3.59
C ALA A 176 -0.81 -2.42 -4.93
N VAL A 177 -2.00 -2.99 -4.90
CA VAL A 177 -2.92 -3.03 -6.04
C VAL A 177 -3.93 -1.92 -5.85
N ASP A 178 -4.05 -1.03 -6.83
CA ASP A 178 -4.99 0.09 -6.75
C ASP A 178 -6.45 -0.41 -6.90
N TYR A 179 -7.38 0.24 -6.18
CA TYR A 179 -8.81 -0.06 -6.18
C TYR A 179 -9.49 0.58 -7.39
N THR A 180 -9.00 0.29 -8.59
CA THR A 180 -9.66 0.77 -9.80
C THR A 180 -9.53 -0.26 -10.92
N SER A 181 -10.60 -1.00 -11.16
CA SER A 181 -11.45 -0.61 -12.28
C SER A 181 -12.86 -1.21 -12.17
N ILE A 182 -13.84 -0.33 -12.37
CA ILE A 182 -15.25 -0.65 -12.63
C ILE A 182 -15.41 -1.24 -14.04
N GLU A 183 -14.33 -1.31 -14.83
CA GLU A 183 -14.32 -1.89 -16.16
C GLU A 183 -13.21 -2.94 -16.32
N PRO A 184 -13.53 -4.17 -16.74
CA PRO A 184 -12.54 -5.22 -16.92
C PRO A 184 -11.52 -4.79 -17.97
N SER A 185 -10.28 -4.52 -17.55
CA SER A 185 -9.17 -4.46 -18.50
C SER A 185 -8.92 -5.87 -19.05
N ASP A 186 -8.60 -5.95 -20.34
CA ASP A 186 -8.25 -7.22 -20.98
C ASP A 186 -6.99 -7.86 -20.41
N TYR A 187 -6.16 -7.09 -19.71
CA TYR A 187 -4.93 -7.51 -19.04
C TYR A 187 -4.74 -6.70 -17.78
N GLY A 188 -4.28 -7.35 -16.72
CA GLY A 188 -4.03 -6.71 -15.43
C GLY A 188 -4.75 -7.39 -14.29
N THR A 189 -4.80 -6.68 -13.17
CA THR A 189 -5.45 -7.11 -11.94
C THR A 189 -6.69 -6.26 -11.73
N ASN A 190 -7.84 -6.90 -11.51
CA ASN A 190 -9.06 -6.24 -11.08
C ASN A 190 -9.40 -6.72 -9.67
N VAL A 191 -9.65 -5.79 -8.76
CA VAL A 191 -10.04 -6.07 -7.37
C VAL A 191 -11.38 -5.40 -7.12
N ILE A 192 -12.38 -6.21 -6.75
CA ILE A 192 -13.75 -5.75 -6.47
C ILE A 192 -14.13 -6.22 -5.08
N ILE A 193 -14.63 -5.31 -4.25
CA ILE A 193 -15.18 -5.61 -2.93
C ILE A 193 -16.67 -5.29 -2.95
N ASP A 194 -17.51 -6.24 -2.56
CA ASP A 194 -18.96 -6.05 -2.40
C ASP A 194 -19.40 -6.34 -0.95
N SER A 195 -20.70 -6.48 -0.70
CA SER A 195 -21.21 -6.70 0.67
C SER A 195 -20.95 -8.09 1.24
N GLN A 196 -20.47 -9.01 0.40
CA GLN A 196 -20.28 -10.42 0.72
C GLN A 196 -18.84 -10.89 0.47
N ASN A 197 -18.19 -10.42 -0.59
CA ASN A 197 -16.93 -10.96 -1.10
C ASN A 197 -15.93 -9.90 -1.55
N LEU A 198 -14.65 -10.24 -1.38
CA LEU A 198 -13.53 -9.67 -2.12
C LEU A 198 -13.22 -10.58 -3.31
N THR A 199 -13.39 -10.07 -4.53
CA THR A 199 -13.07 -10.79 -5.77
C THR A 199 -11.80 -10.22 -6.39
N ILE A 200 -10.84 -11.09 -6.66
CA ILE A 200 -9.58 -10.76 -7.36
C ILE A 200 -9.57 -11.52 -8.68
N THR A 201 -9.44 -10.78 -9.78
CA THR A 201 -9.29 -11.33 -11.13
C THR A 201 -7.94 -10.90 -11.69
N GLN A 202 -7.23 -11.84 -12.30
CA GLN A 202 -5.94 -11.57 -12.93
C GLN A 202 -5.95 -12.11 -14.35
N LYS A 203 -5.50 -11.31 -15.32
CA LYS A 203 -5.19 -11.76 -16.68
C LYS A 203 -3.79 -11.27 -17.06
N ASP A 204 -2.86 -12.20 -17.18
CA ASP A 204 -1.46 -11.93 -17.53
C ASP A 204 -1.16 -12.45 -18.94
N ILE A 205 -0.38 -11.68 -19.70
CA ILE A 205 0.04 -12.05 -21.06
C ILE A 205 0.90 -13.32 -21.05
N ASN A 206 1.67 -13.52 -19.97
CA ASN A 206 2.55 -14.68 -19.81
C ASN A 206 1.86 -15.87 -19.13
N ASN A 207 0.53 -15.82 -18.97
CA ASN A 207 -0.28 -16.83 -18.29
C ASN A 207 0.27 -17.28 -16.91
N THR A 208 0.94 -16.37 -16.20
CA THR A 208 1.65 -16.66 -14.96
C THR A 208 0.71 -16.45 -13.76
N PRO A 209 0.55 -17.45 -12.86
CA PRO A 209 -0.19 -17.25 -11.62
C PRO A 209 0.46 -16.18 -10.74
N ARG A 210 -0.36 -15.41 -10.01
CA ARG A 210 0.14 -14.38 -9.09
C ARG A 210 -0.32 -14.61 -7.67
N THR A 211 0.57 -14.32 -6.72
CA THR A 211 0.26 -14.32 -5.30
C THR A 211 -0.23 -12.94 -4.88
N TYR A 212 -1.41 -12.92 -4.26
CA TYR A 212 -2.03 -11.74 -3.68
C TYR A 212 -2.06 -11.86 -2.16
N TYR A 213 -1.84 -10.73 -1.49
CA TYR A 213 -2.07 -10.56 -0.06
C TYR A 213 -3.25 -9.64 0.13
N TYR A 214 -4.10 -9.91 1.11
CA TYR A 214 -5.28 -9.08 1.35
C TYR A 214 -5.50 -8.81 2.84
N ARG A 215 -6.14 -7.68 3.11
CA ARG A 215 -6.68 -7.25 4.41
C ARG A 215 -8.10 -6.76 4.18
N ILE A 216 -9.05 -7.20 4.99
CA ILE A 216 -10.44 -6.73 5.01
C ILE A 216 -10.68 -6.22 6.43
N TYR A 217 -11.09 -4.97 6.52
CA TYR A 217 -11.29 -4.28 7.79
C TYR A 217 -12.77 -4.10 8.07
N ALA A 218 -13.16 -4.12 9.35
CA ALA A 218 -14.46 -3.62 9.73
C ALA A 218 -14.38 -2.10 9.80
N ASP A 219 -15.21 -1.44 9.00
CA ASP A 219 -15.47 -0.02 9.15
C ASP A 219 -16.46 0.13 10.32
N GLU A 220 -16.15 0.97 11.30
CA GLU A 220 -17.11 1.47 12.30
C GLU A 220 -17.45 2.92 12.02
#